data_AF-A0A0F8VJJ0-F1
#
_entry.id   AF-A0A0F8VJJ0-F1
#
_cell.length_a   1.000
_cell.length_b   1.000
_cell.length_c   1.000
_cell.angle_alpha   90.00
_cell.angle_beta   90.00
_cell.angle_gamma   90.00
#
_symmetry.space_group_name_H-M   'P 1'
#
loop_
_entity.id
_entity.type
_entity.pdbx_description
1 polymer ?
#
loop_
_entity_poly.entity_id
_entity_poly.type
_entity_poly.pdbx_seq_one_letter_code
_entity_poly.pdbx_strand_id
1 'polypeptide(L)'
;MKLTEKTKPTKVHPKGLYSTAAGVLEKVADQHEFVTLLLKYRSVNSLMVKFLKPLPEHVQADGRIRCNFHNTVAVTGRLSSSKPNLQQLPKDNTGPLPLRQVIIPPKGYKLVCADYSGQELRVLAHVSRDPAMVQAFNDQKDVHLMIANVFFELEIPDEELVELMLVKKVSLVIGEK
;
A
#
# COMPACT_ATOMS: atom_id res chain seq x y z
N MET A 1 -28.54 -2.56 -16.78
CA MET A 1 -27.89 -1.68 -15.77
C MET A 1 -28.16 -0.22 -16.12
N LYS A 2 -28.70 0.59 -15.20
CA LYS A 2 -28.87 2.04 -15.40
C LYS A 2 -27.90 2.79 -14.49
N LEU A 3 -27.16 3.75 -15.04
CA LEU A 3 -26.36 4.68 -14.24
C LEU A 3 -27.32 5.62 -13.52
N THR A 4 -27.23 5.70 -12.20
CA THR A 4 -28.17 6.41 -11.33
C THR A 4 -27.51 7.60 -10.64
N GLU A 5 -28.26 8.29 -9.79
CA GLU A 5 -27.82 9.31 -8.84
C GLU A 5 -26.51 8.96 -8.12
N LYS A 6 -26.32 7.68 -7.75
CA LYS A 6 -25.12 7.18 -7.07
C LYS A 6 -23.84 7.29 -7.91
N THR A 7 -24.00 7.44 -9.24
CA THR A 7 -22.90 7.56 -10.21
C THR A 7 -22.71 8.99 -10.72
N LYS A 8 -23.38 9.98 -10.11
CA LYS A 8 -23.31 11.38 -10.54
C LYS A 8 -21.86 11.89 -10.66
N PRO A 9 -21.61 12.84 -11.58
CA PRO A 9 -20.31 13.47 -11.72
C PRO A 9 -19.86 14.08 -10.39
N THR A 10 -18.64 13.77 -9.95
CA THR A 10 -17.99 14.47 -8.84
C THR A 10 -17.32 15.75 -9.34
N LYS A 11 -16.95 16.68 -8.44
CA LYS A 11 -16.25 17.94 -8.76
C LYS A 11 -14.98 17.75 -9.64
N VAL A 12 -14.43 16.54 -9.68
CA VAL A 12 -13.24 16.16 -10.44
C VAL A 12 -13.54 15.88 -11.92
N HIS A 13 -14.79 15.62 -12.30
CA HIS A 13 -15.21 15.37 -13.68
C HIS A 13 -16.24 16.42 -14.15
N PRO A 14 -15.79 17.62 -14.54
CA PRO A 14 -16.67 18.75 -14.86
C PRO A 14 -17.52 18.57 -16.14
N LYS A 15 -17.28 17.51 -16.92
CA LYS A 15 -17.96 17.27 -18.22
C LYS A 15 -19.39 16.71 -18.11
N GLY A 16 -19.99 16.67 -16.92
CA GLY A 16 -21.39 16.25 -16.72
C GLY A 16 -21.69 14.76 -16.96
N LEU A 17 -20.69 13.96 -17.35
CA LEU A 17 -20.83 12.51 -17.51
C LEU A 17 -20.79 11.80 -16.16
N TYR A 18 -21.61 10.76 -16.02
CA TYR A 18 -21.60 9.88 -14.85
C TYR A 18 -20.20 9.28 -14.64
N SER A 19 -19.74 9.29 -13.38
CA SER A 19 -18.43 8.78 -13.01
C SER A 19 -18.41 7.26 -13.00
N THR A 20 -17.36 6.69 -13.57
CA THR A 20 -17.04 5.25 -13.48
C THR A 20 -15.77 5.00 -12.68
N ALA A 21 -15.41 5.93 -11.78
CA ALA A 21 -14.30 5.74 -10.85
C ALA A 21 -14.59 4.57 -9.90
N ALA A 22 -13.52 3.90 -9.41
CA ALA A 22 -13.66 2.71 -8.56
C ALA A 22 -14.57 2.95 -7.34
N GLY A 23 -14.30 3.99 -6.54
CA GLY A 23 -15.11 4.32 -5.37
C GLY A 23 -16.55 4.76 -5.66
N VAL A 24 -16.89 5.06 -6.91
CA VAL A 24 -18.27 5.33 -7.34
C VAL A 24 -18.96 4.02 -7.73
N LEU A 25 -18.28 3.18 -8.49
CA LEU A 25 -18.78 1.87 -8.93
C LEU A 25 -18.94 0.90 -7.75
N GLU A 26 -18.10 0.97 -6.72
CA GLU A 26 -18.21 0.17 -5.50
C GLU A 26 -19.57 0.35 -4.81
N LYS A 27 -20.16 1.55 -4.86
CA LYS A 27 -21.48 1.87 -4.26
C LYS A 27 -22.67 1.24 -4.99
N VAL A 28 -22.43 0.67 -6.17
CA VAL A 28 -23.44 0.05 -7.03
C VAL A 28 -23.00 -1.35 -7.48
N ALA A 29 -21.94 -1.91 -6.88
CA ALA A 29 -21.40 -3.21 -7.24
C ALA A 29 -22.39 -4.36 -6.95
N ASP A 30 -23.22 -4.18 -5.93
CA ASP A 30 -24.32 -5.05 -5.52
C ASP A 30 -25.49 -5.08 -6.51
N GLN A 31 -25.61 -4.07 -7.38
CA GLN A 31 -26.77 -3.94 -8.28
C GLN A 31 -26.67 -4.79 -9.54
N HIS A 32 -25.47 -5.18 -9.95
CA HIS A 32 -25.26 -5.99 -11.15
C HIS A 32 -23.87 -6.62 -11.18
N GLU A 33 -23.79 -7.92 -11.47
CA GLU A 33 -22.54 -8.70 -11.51
C GLU A 33 -21.46 -8.08 -12.41
N PHE A 34 -21.86 -7.57 -13.58
CA PHE A 34 -20.99 -6.81 -14.48
C PHE A 34 -20.12 -5.73 -13.78
N VAL A 35 -20.64 -5.03 -12.76
CA VAL A 35 -19.90 -3.97 -12.07
C VAL A 35 -18.73 -4.56 -11.28
N THR A 36 -18.98 -5.65 -10.56
CA THR A 36 -17.96 -6.40 -9.83
C THR A 36 -16.89 -6.94 -10.78
N LEU A 37 -17.30 -7.53 -11.91
CA LEU A 37 -16.38 -8.00 -12.95
C LEU A 37 -15.56 -6.86 -13.55
N LEU A 38 -16.18 -5.71 -13.82
CA LEU A 38 -15.50 -4.52 -14.34
C LEU A 38 -14.46 -3.99 -13.35
N LEU A 39 -14.78 -3.91 -12.05
CA LEU A 39 -13.84 -3.50 -11.01
C LEU A 39 -12.65 -4.44 -10.92
N LYS A 40 -12.90 -5.76 -10.94
CA LYS A 40 -11.85 -6.79 -10.95
C LYS A 40 -10.97 -6.66 -12.19
N TYR A 41 -11.57 -6.54 -13.37
CA TYR A 41 -10.84 -6.34 -14.62
C TYR A 41 -9.97 -5.07 -14.57
N ARG A 42 -10.52 -3.93 -14.14
CA ARG A 42 -9.78 -2.66 -14.07
C ARG A 42 -8.60 -2.74 -13.10
N SER A 43 -8.77 -3.42 -11.97
CA SER A 43 -7.70 -3.64 -11.00
C SER A 43 -6.57 -4.45 -11.62
N VAL A 44 -6.87 -5.63 -12.19
CA VAL A 44 -5.88 -6.50 -12.85
C VAL A 44 -5.22 -5.81 -14.04
N ASN A 45 -6.00 -5.19 -14.92
CA ASN A 45 -5.49 -4.50 -16.10
C ASN A 45 -4.60 -3.31 -15.73
N SER A 46 -4.95 -2.55 -14.69
CA SER A 46 -4.09 -1.48 -14.18
C SER A 46 -2.76 -2.04 -13.69
N LEU A 47 -2.76 -3.18 -12.99
CA LEU A 47 -1.52 -3.81 -12.55
C LEU A 47 -0.66 -4.30 -13.71
N MET A 48 -1.28 -4.95 -14.68
CA MET A 48 -0.62 -5.43 -15.88
C MET A 48 0.00 -4.29 -16.69
N VAL A 49 -0.77 -3.24 -16.98
CA VAL A 49 -0.34 -2.13 -17.84
C VAL A 49 0.66 -1.22 -17.14
N LYS A 50 0.46 -0.90 -15.86
CA LYS A 50 1.33 0.04 -15.14
C LYS A 50 2.62 -0.59 -14.66
N PHE A 51 2.61 -1.88 -14.33
CA PHE A 51 3.75 -2.54 -13.70
C PHE A 51 4.32 -3.68 -14.55
N LEU A 52 3.53 -4.70 -14.90
CA LEU A 52 4.10 -5.88 -15.56
C LEU A 52 4.64 -5.60 -16.97
N LYS A 53 3.87 -4.93 -17.82
CA LYS A 53 4.26 -4.66 -19.21
C LYS A 53 5.53 -3.80 -19.33
N PRO A 54 5.73 -2.74 -18.52
CA PRO A 54 6.94 -1.91 -18.62
C PRO A 54 8.19 -2.52 -17.99
N LEU A 55 8.08 -3.47 -17.04
CA LEU A 55 9.25 -3.98 -16.31
C LEU A 55 10.36 -4.54 -17.23
N PRO A 56 10.07 -5.33 -18.28
CA PRO A 56 11.08 -5.84 -19.21
C PRO A 56 11.89 -4.74 -19.91
N GLU A 57 11.30 -3.58 -20.18
CA GLU A 57 11.98 -2.44 -20.84
C GLU A 57 13.07 -1.81 -19.94
N HIS A 58 13.04 -2.10 -18.65
CA HIS A 58 13.99 -1.60 -17.65
C HIS A 58 15.03 -2.63 -17.20
N VAL A 59 15.05 -3.80 -17.85
CA VAL A 59 16.08 -4.82 -17.65
C VAL A 59 17.36 -4.37 -18.36
N GLN A 60 18.47 -4.33 -17.63
CA GLN A 60 19.78 -4.01 -18.18
C GLN A 60 20.54 -5.26 -18.62
N ALA A 61 21.73 -5.06 -19.21
CA ALA A 61 22.58 -6.13 -19.74
C ALA A 61 22.96 -7.20 -18.71
N ASP A 62 22.96 -6.87 -17.41
CA ASP A 62 23.21 -7.81 -16.31
C ASP A 62 21.96 -8.60 -15.88
N GLY A 63 20.85 -8.47 -16.61
CA GLY A 63 19.59 -9.13 -16.32
C GLY A 63 18.83 -8.51 -15.13
N ARG A 64 19.23 -7.33 -14.65
CA ARG A 64 18.60 -6.67 -13.49
C ARG A 64 17.76 -5.48 -13.90
N ILE A 65 16.67 -5.26 -13.17
CA ILE A 65 15.83 -4.07 -13.29
C ILE A 65 16.49 -2.93 -12.51
N ARG A 66 16.68 -1.77 -13.14
CA ARG A 66 17.17 -0.56 -12.45
C ARG A 66 16.12 0.54 -12.48
N CYS A 67 15.93 1.19 -11.33
CA CYS A 67 15.11 2.40 -11.20
C CYS A 67 16.01 3.60 -10.90
N ASN A 68 15.45 4.79 -11.12
CA ASN A 68 16.05 6.04 -10.68
C ASN A 68 15.40 6.49 -9.38
N PHE A 69 16.22 6.79 -8.37
CA PHE A 69 15.76 7.44 -7.14
C PHE A 69 15.99 8.94 -7.22
N HIS A 70 14.96 9.72 -6.88
CA HIS A 70 15.01 11.17 -6.82
C HIS A 70 14.81 11.64 -5.39
N ASN A 71 15.72 12.49 -4.91
CA ASN A 71 15.74 13.06 -3.57
C ASN A 71 15.24 14.50 -3.49
N THR A 72 14.93 15.14 -4.64
CA THR A 72 14.53 16.56 -4.73
C THR A 72 13.08 16.78 -5.19
N VAL A 73 12.30 15.70 -5.38
CA VAL A 73 10.97 15.79 -6.00
C VAL A 73 9.85 15.93 -4.96
N ALA A 74 9.91 15.20 -3.83
CA ALA A 74 8.85 15.24 -2.84
C ALA A 74 9.04 16.42 -1.88
N VAL A 75 7.99 17.23 -1.70
CA VAL A 75 7.97 18.36 -0.76
C VAL A 75 8.28 17.92 0.67
N THR A 76 7.90 16.69 1.03
CA THR A 76 8.14 16.10 2.36
C THR A 76 9.58 15.60 2.57
N GLY A 77 10.46 15.68 1.55
CA GLY A 77 11.81 15.14 1.59
C GLY A 77 11.90 13.62 1.37
N ARG A 78 10.79 12.92 1.10
CA ARG A 78 10.80 11.49 0.77
C ARG A 78 11.51 11.23 -0.56
N LEU A 79 12.24 10.11 -0.63
CA LEU A 79 12.70 9.57 -1.91
C LEU A 79 11.50 9.21 -2.78
N SER A 80 11.60 9.50 -4.08
CA SER A 80 10.68 9.00 -5.10
C SER A 80 11.42 8.10 -6.09
N SER A 81 10.72 7.19 -6.77
CA SER A 81 11.32 6.30 -7.76
C SER A 81 10.61 6.35 -9.12
N SER A 82 11.37 6.18 -10.19
CA SER A 82 10.87 6.20 -11.57
C SER A 82 11.68 5.31 -12.51
N LYS A 83 11.10 4.96 -13.66
CA LYS A 83 11.74 4.19 -14.74
C LYS A 83 12.42 2.89 -14.26
N PRO A 84 11.72 1.95 -13.61
CA PRO A 84 10.31 1.96 -13.22
C PRO A 84 10.09 2.43 -11.77
N ASN A 85 8.85 2.72 -11.38
CA ASN A 85 8.53 3.07 -9.99
C ASN A 85 8.44 1.80 -9.12
N LEU A 86 9.53 1.45 -8.44
CA LEU A 86 9.62 0.26 -7.58
C LEU A 86 9.08 0.50 -6.16
N GLN A 87 8.86 1.76 -5.75
CA GLN A 87 8.28 2.08 -4.44
C GLN A 87 6.77 1.81 -4.37
N GLN A 88 6.06 1.92 -5.51
CA GLN A 88 4.60 1.81 -5.57
C GLN A 88 4.10 0.40 -5.92
N LEU A 89 4.94 -0.63 -5.78
CA LEU A 89 4.51 -2.01 -6.03
C LEU A 89 3.45 -2.44 -4.99
N PRO A 90 2.27 -2.92 -5.42
CA PRO A 90 1.23 -3.40 -4.51
C PRO A 90 1.74 -4.48 -3.57
N LYS A 91 1.17 -4.57 -2.37
CA LYS A 91 1.44 -5.70 -1.46
C LYS A 91 0.71 -6.94 -1.97
N ASP A 92 1.36 -8.10 -1.87
CA ASP A 92 0.85 -9.36 -2.42
C ASP A 92 -0.48 -9.79 -1.78
N ASN A 93 -0.68 -9.49 -0.48
CA ASN A 93 -1.88 -9.87 0.26
C ASN A 93 -3.11 -8.98 0.00
N THR A 94 -2.93 -7.85 -0.69
CA THR A 94 -4.02 -6.87 -0.93
C THR A 94 -4.40 -6.75 -2.40
N GLY A 95 -3.55 -7.22 -3.30
CA GLY A 95 -3.73 -7.07 -4.74
C GLY A 95 -4.30 -8.34 -5.39
N PRO A 96 -4.94 -8.23 -6.56
CA PRO A 96 -5.37 -9.40 -7.33
C PRO A 96 -4.21 -10.18 -7.97
N LEU A 97 -2.97 -9.67 -7.87
CA LEU A 97 -1.75 -10.30 -8.39
C LEU A 97 -0.59 -10.12 -7.39
N PRO A 98 0.21 -11.17 -7.12
CA PRO A 98 1.35 -11.08 -6.21
C PRO A 98 2.58 -10.46 -6.89
N LEU A 99 2.53 -9.16 -7.18
CA LEU A 99 3.56 -8.48 -7.96
C LEU A 99 4.94 -8.42 -7.29
N ARG A 100 5.05 -8.48 -5.96
CA ARG A 100 6.37 -8.42 -5.31
C ARG A 100 7.11 -9.74 -5.40
N GLN A 101 6.42 -10.85 -5.62
CA GLN A 101 7.03 -12.17 -5.79
C GLN A 101 7.88 -12.28 -7.08
N VAL A 102 7.66 -11.40 -8.06
CA VAL A 102 8.48 -11.38 -9.28
C VAL A 102 9.86 -10.75 -9.06
N ILE A 103 10.08 -10.11 -7.91
CA ILE A 103 11.38 -9.54 -7.52
C ILE A 103 12.12 -10.59 -6.69
N ILE A 104 13.06 -11.27 -7.34
CA ILE A 104 13.82 -12.37 -6.73
C ILE A 104 15.29 -11.98 -6.50
N PRO A 105 15.94 -12.53 -5.45
CA PRO A 105 17.38 -12.40 -5.31
C PRO A 105 18.11 -13.20 -6.40
N PRO A 106 19.37 -12.83 -6.72
CA PRO A 106 20.24 -13.71 -7.50
C PRO A 106 20.54 -15.01 -6.75
N LYS A 107 20.93 -16.05 -7.49
CA LYS A 107 21.28 -17.37 -6.94
C LYS A 107 22.33 -17.25 -5.83
N GLY A 108 22.06 -17.90 -4.69
CA GLY A 108 22.94 -17.87 -3.51
C GLY A 108 22.71 -16.68 -2.58
N TYR A 109 21.79 -15.77 -2.91
CA TYR A 109 21.43 -14.62 -2.09
C TYR A 109 20.00 -14.71 -1.58
N LYS A 110 19.68 -13.91 -0.57
CA LYS A 110 18.33 -13.69 -0.05
C LYS A 110 18.02 -12.20 -0.06
N LEU A 111 16.77 -11.83 -0.33
CA LEU A 111 16.31 -10.46 -0.10
C LEU A 111 15.86 -10.32 1.35
N VAL A 112 16.36 -9.29 2.04
CA VAL A 112 15.92 -8.92 3.38
C VAL A 112 15.15 -7.61 3.27
N CYS A 113 13.87 -7.64 3.59
CA CYS A 113 13.05 -6.44 3.71
C CYS A 113 12.86 -6.11 5.18
N ALA A 114 13.10 -4.86 5.56
CA ALA A 114 12.83 -4.33 6.90
C ALA A 114 11.95 -3.07 6.76
N ASP A 115 10.94 -2.96 7.64
CA ASP A 115 10.02 -1.83 7.70
C ASP A 115 9.88 -1.35 9.14
N TYR A 116 10.02 -0.04 9.36
CA TYR A 116 9.93 0.54 10.69
C TYR A 116 8.51 0.44 11.22
N SER A 117 8.35 -0.08 12.44
CA SER A 117 7.03 -0.13 13.06
C SER A 117 6.60 1.26 13.53
N GLY A 118 5.47 1.74 13.00
CA GLY A 118 4.84 2.99 13.43
C GLY A 118 5.72 4.24 13.27
N GLN A 119 6.64 4.28 12.29
CA GLN A 119 7.64 5.37 12.19
C GLN A 119 7.02 6.78 12.27
N GLU A 120 5.88 6.99 11.59
CA GLU A 120 5.21 8.29 11.56
C GLU A 120 4.59 8.63 12.91
N LEU A 121 4.02 7.64 13.61
CA LEU A 121 3.47 7.80 14.95
C LEU A 121 4.57 8.03 15.99
N ARG A 122 5.73 7.38 15.85
CA ARG A 122 6.89 7.62 16.73
C ARG A 122 7.45 9.04 16.54
N VAL A 123 7.58 9.49 15.30
CA VAL A 123 7.95 10.88 15.00
C VAL A 123 6.91 11.84 15.57
N LEU A 124 5.62 11.54 15.41
CA LEU A 124 4.54 12.35 15.97
C LEU A 124 4.64 12.43 17.50
N ALA A 125 4.78 11.31 18.20
CA ALA A 125 4.94 11.26 19.65
C ALA A 125 6.13 12.10 20.12
N HIS A 126 7.26 12.05 19.40
CA HIS A 126 8.43 12.85 19.71
C HIS A 126 8.20 14.36 19.52
N VAL A 127 7.57 14.74 18.41
CA VAL A 127 7.32 16.16 18.07
C VAL A 127 6.21 16.76 18.94
N SER A 128 5.14 16.02 19.19
CA SER A 128 4.01 16.49 20.01
C SER A 128 4.31 16.45 21.51
N ARG A 129 5.21 15.55 21.93
CA ARG A 129 5.47 15.22 23.35
C ARG A 129 4.22 14.83 24.12
N ASP A 130 3.23 14.28 23.43
CA ASP A 130 2.01 13.78 24.06
C ASP A 130 2.36 12.66 25.05
N PRO A 131 2.08 12.83 26.36
CA PRO A 131 2.50 11.86 27.37
C PRO A 131 1.91 10.47 27.13
N ALA A 132 0.68 10.37 26.63
CA ALA A 132 0.03 9.09 26.37
C ALA A 132 0.70 8.32 25.24
N MET A 133 1.00 8.98 24.10
CA MET A 133 1.72 8.34 22.99
C MET A 133 3.17 8.00 23.34
N VAL A 134 3.88 8.89 24.05
CA VAL A 134 5.25 8.62 24.49
C VAL A 134 5.28 7.41 25.42
N GLN A 135 4.37 7.37 26.40
CA GLN A 135 4.26 6.26 27.33
C GLN A 135 3.88 4.96 26.60
N ALA A 136 2.92 5.01 25.67
CA ALA A 136 2.53 3.83 24.89
C ALA A 136 3.71 3.22 24.12
N PHE A 137 4.57 4.05 23.51
CA PHE A 137 5.79 3.53 22.85
C PHE A 137 6.85 3.02 23.83
N ASN A 138 7.01 3.65 25.00
CA ASN A 138 7.94 3.18 26.04
C ASN A 138 7.49 1.83 26.63
N ASP A 139 6.19 1.63 26.76
CA ASP A 139 5.56 0.40 27.23
C ASP A 139 5.42 -0.66 26.13
N GLN A 140 5.98 -0.41 24.94
CA GLN A 140 5.92 -1.30 23.79
C GLN A 140 4.48 -1.67 23.40
N LYS A 141 3.57 -0.70 23.43
CA LYS A 141 2.18 -0.88 22.99
C LYS A 141 2.03 -0.71 21.49
N ASP A 142 1.15 -1.50 20.88
CA ASP A 142 0.76 -1.28 19.47
C ASP A 142 -0.18 -0.08 19.41
N VAL A 143 0.39 1.09 19.12
CA VAL A 143 -0.36 2.35 19.04
C VAL A 143 -1.40 2.32 17.91
N HIS A 144 -1.21 1.54 16.84
CA HIS A 144 -2.25 1.38 15.82
C HIS A 144 -3.44 0.60 16.37
N LEU A 145 -3.17 -0.49 17.10
CA LEU A 145 -4.22 -1.28 17.74
C LEU A 145 -4.92 -0.48 18.83
N MET A 146 -4.18 0.30 19.62
CA MET A 146 -4.73 1.19 20.63
C MET A 146 -5.69 2.23 20.02
N ILE A 147 -5.29 2.91 18.94
CA ILE A 147 -6.15 3.86 18.24
C ILE A 147 -7.39 3.16 17.67
N ALA A 148 -7.22 1.97 17.08
CA ALA A 148 -8.34 1.19 16.56
C ALA A 148 -9.30 0.73 17.66
N ASN A 149 -8.78 0.30 18.81
CA ASN A 149 -9.56 -0.13 19.96
C ASN A 149 -10.46 0.99 20.48
N VAL A 150 -9.94 2.22 20.53
CA VAL A 150 -10.72 3.41 20.90
C VAL A 150 -11.72 3.79 19.81
N PHE A 151 -11.29 3.84 18.55
CA PHE A 151 -12.13 4.36 17.46
C PHE A 151 -13.28 3.42 17.07
N PHE A 152 -13.05 2.11 17.15
CA PHE A 152 -14.04 1.08 16.82
C PHE A 152 -14.67 0.44 18.06
N GLU A 153 -14.36 0.92 19.26
CA GLU A 153 -14.91 0.42 20.54
C GLU A 153 -14.76 -1.11 20.65
N LEU A 154 -13.56 -1.64 20.37
CA LEU A 154 -13.33 -3.09 20.26
C LEU A 154 -13.21 -3.82 21.60
N GLU A 155 -13.19 -3.08 22.72
CA GLU A 155 -13.10 -3.61 24.09
C GLU A 155 -11.89 -4.54 24.34
N ILE A 156 -10.81 -4.37 23.57
CA ILE A 156 -9.58 -5.16 23.75
C ILE A 156 -8.88 -4.71 25.06
N PRO A 157 -8.55 -5.64 25.98
CA PRO A 157 -7.84 -5.32 27.21
C PRO A 157 -6.47 -4.68 26.96
N ASP A 158 -6.05 -3.78 27.85
CA ASP A 158 -4.79 -3.03 27.68
C ASP A 158 -3.56 -3.95 27.63
N GLU A 159 -3.61 -5.07 28.36
CA GLU A 159 -2.57 -6.09 28.40
C GLU A 159 -2.40 -6.84 27.07
N GLU A 160 -3.40 -6.78 26.18
CA GLU A 160 -3.36 -7.37 24.84
C GLU A 160 -2.89 -6.37 23.76
N LEU A 161 -2.77 -5.09 24.10
CA LEU A 161 -2.35 -4.02 23.17
C LEU A 161 -0.84 -3.94 22.99
N VAL A 162 -0.16 -5.09 22.86
CA VAL A 162 1.31 -5.17 22.87
C VAL A 162 1.88 -5.19 21.46
N GLU A 163 2.92 -4.39 21.22
CA GLU A 163 3.72 -4.39 20.00
C GLU A 163 4.78 -5.48 20.07
N LEU A 164 4.61 -6.55 19.31
CA LEU A 164 5.50 -7.72 19.37
C LEU A 164 6.90 -7.49 18.76
N MET A 165 7.11 -6.42 17.95
CA MET A 165 8.40 -6.13 17.30
C MET A 165 8.57 -4.65 16.94
N LEU A 166 9.77 -4.08 17.18
CA LEU A 166 10.18 -2.74 16.68
C LEU A 166 10.23 -2.66 15.14
N VAL A 167 10.45 -3.80 14.49
CA VAL A 167 10.39 -3.96 13.03
C VAL A 167 9.13 -4.74 12.70
N LYS A 168 8.15 -4.06 12.07
CA LYS A 168 6.83 -4.65 11.82
C LYS A 168 6.88 -5.82 10.85
N LYS A 169 7.88 -5.86 9.97
CA LYS A 169 8.06 -6.94 9.01
C LYS A 169 9.52 -7.11 8.64
N VAL A 170 10.10 -8.25 9.03
CA VAL A 170 11.26 -8.83 8.36
C VAL A 170 10.74 -9.93 7.45
N SER A 171 10.96 -9.79 6.14
CA SER A 171 10.61 -10.86 5.18
C SER A 171 11.82 -11.27 4.37
N LEU A 172 12.00 -12.58 4.26
CA LEU A 172 13.02 -13.22 3.44
C LEU A 172 12.35 -13.73 2.17
N VAL A 173 12.77 -13.22 1.02
CA VAL A 173 12.43 -13.84 -0.26
C VAL A 173 13.61 -14.71 -0.66
N ILE A 174 13.36 -16.02 -0.79
CA ILE A 174 14.32 -17.02 -1.26
C ILE A 174 14.03 -17.23 -2.74
N GLY A 175 15.02 -17.03 -3.61
CA GLY A 175 14.92 -17.52 -4.98
C GLY A 175 15.10 -19.03 -4.97
N GLU A 176 14.05 -19.79 -5.28
CA GLU A 176 14.21 -21.22 -5.53
C GLU A 176 15.04 -21.43 -6.82
N LYS A 177 15.79 -22.52 -6.83
CA LYS A 177 16.76 -22.88 -7.89
C LYS A 177 16.08 -23.18 -9.22
#